data_AF-A0A9D4PJW4-F1
#
_entry.id   AF-A0A9D4PJW4-F1
#
_cell.length_a   1.000
_cell.length_b   1.000
_cell.length_c   1.000
_cell.angle_alpha   90.00
_cell.angle_beta   90.00
_cell.angle_gamma   90.00
#
_symmetry.space_group_name_H-M   'P 1'
#
loop_
_entity.id
_entity.type
_entity.pdbx_description
1 polymer ?
#
loop_
_entity_poly.entity_id
_entity_poly.type
_entity_poly.pdbx_seq_one_letter_code
_entity_poly.pdbx_strand_id
1 'polypeptide(L)'
;MAPNASGVKSLDHEAVVALSYAALILSFRVLGVGGSFLCKIWNGSEAVKLSDDIKRFFTFVNYVKPPASRKDSGEIYILGREFKGAEVKK
;
A
#
# COMPACT_ATOMS: atom_id res chain seq x y z
N MET A 1 -3.10 -5.79 -7.36
CA MET A 1 -1.81 -6.31 -7.87
C MET A 1 -1.30 -7.42 -6.96
N ALA A 2 -0.67 -8.44 -7.51
CA ALA A 2 0.01 -9.51 -6.77
C ALA A 2 1.14 -10.07 -7.67
N PRO A 3 2.31 -10.40 -7.11
CA PRO A 3 3.35 -11.11 -7.84
C PRO A 3 2.90 -12.56 -8.13
N ASN A 4 3.61 -13.23 -9.03
CA ASN A 4 3.45 -14.68 -9.21
C ASN A 4 3.80 -15.39 -7.90
N ALA A 5 2.91 -16.26 -7.44
CA ALA A 5 3.14 -17.02 -6.22
C ALA A 5 4.19 -18.10 -6.47
N SER A 6 5.25 -18.10 -5.66
CA SER A 6 6.26 -19.16 -5.60
C SER A 6 5.76 -20.38 -4.81
N GLY A 7 4.75 -20.18 -3.95
CA GLY A 7 4.27 -21.19 -3.01
C GLY A 7 5.02 -21.15 -1.67
N VAL A 8 6.11 -20.38 -1.57
CA VAL A 8 6.85 -20.15 -0.33
C VAL A 8 6.31 -18.89 0.33
N LYS A 9 5.52 -19.07 1.40
CA LYS A 9 4.73 -17.99 2.04
C LYS A 9 5.57 -16.77 2.44
N SER A 10 6.78 -16.95 2.97
CA SER A 10 7.66 -15.84 3.38
C SER A 10 8.13 -15.04 2.17
N LEU A 11 8.59 -15.72 1.12
CA LEU A 11 9.05 -15.09 -0.11
C LEU A 11 7.91 -14.37 -0.84
N ASP A 12 6.74 -15.01 -0.89
CA ASP A 12 5.55 -14.40 -1.50
C ASP A 12 5.10 -13.16 -0.72
N HIS A 13 5.20 -13.17 0.62
CA HIS A 13 4.88 -12.02 1.45
C HIS A 13 5.83 -10.86 1.17
N GLU A 14 7.13 -11.13 1.13
CA GLU A 14 8.16 -10.13 0.83
C GLU A 14 7.98 -9.53 -0.56
N ALA A 15 7.65 -10.36 -1.57
CA ALA A 15 7.37 -9.91 -2.92
C ALA A 15 6.13 -9.00 -2.99
N VAL A 16 5.06 -9.31 -2.25
CA VAL A 16 3.87 -8.44 -2.16
C VAL A 16 4.20 -7.10 -1.51
N VAL A 17 5.01 -7.11 -0.44
CA VAL A 17 5.45 -5.90 0.26
C VAL A 17 6.31 -5.04 -0.66
N ALA A 18 7.31 -5.62 -1.31
CA ALA A 18 8.19 -4.93 -2.25
C ALA A 18 7.40 -4.29 -3.41
N LEU A 19 6.44 -5.01 -3.98
CA LEU A 19 5.56 -4.47 -5.02
C LEU A 19 4.70 -3.31 -4.52
N SER A 20 4.22 -3.38 -3.28
CA SER A 20 3.42 -2.30 -2.67
C SER A 20 4.24 -1.03 -2.49
N TYR A 21 5.51 -1.15 -2.06
CA TYR A 21 6.44 -0.02 -1.96
C TYR A 21 6.80 0.56 -3.33
N ALA A 22 7.02 -0.29 -4.34
CA ALA A 22 7.26 0.17 -5.71
C ALA A 22 6.06 0.98 -6.24
N ALA A 23 4.84 0.54 -5.96
CA ALA A 23 3.62 1.27 -6.32
C ALA A 23 3.50 2.62 -5.58
N LEU A 24 3.86 2.67 -4.29
CA LEU A 24 3.89 3.91 -3.52
C LEU A 24 4.91 4.90 -4.11
N ILE A 25 6.12 4.45 -4.44
CA ILE A 25 7.17 5.27 -5.07
C ILE A 25 6.68 5.80 -6.43
N LEU A 26 6.05 4.96 -7.24
CA LEU A 26 5.46 5.39 -8.49
C LEU A 26 4.39 6.47 -8.27
N SER A 27 3.56 6.33 -7.23
CA SER A 27 2.49 7.28 -6.91
C SER A 27 3.03 8.70 -6.74
N PHE A 28 4.22 8.87 -6.16
CA PHE A 28 4.85 10.19 -5.98
C PHE A 28 5.19 10.90 -7.29
N ARG A 29 5.39 10.14 -8.36
CA ARG A 29 5.74 10.67 -9.69
C ARG A 29 4.52 10.94 -10.57
N VAL A 30 3.39 10.29 -10.27
CA VAL A 30 2.20 10.31 -11.15
C VAL A 30 1.01 11.02 -10.52
N LEU A 31 0.93 11.11 -9.19
CA LEU A 31 -0.15 11.80 -8.51
C LEU A 31 0.10 13.30 -8.46
N GLY A 32 -0.91 14.08 -8.86
CA GLY A 32 -1.02 15.48 -8.48
C GLY A 32 -1.42 15.63 -7.01
N VAL A 33 -1.16 16.81 -6.44
CA VAL A 33 -1.65 17.18 -5.10
C VAL A 33 -3.16 16.96 -5.02
N GLY A 34 -3.64 16.42 -3.90
CA GLY A 34 -5.03 15.99 -3.72
C GLY A 34 -5.35 14.59 -4.24
N GLY A 35 -4.41 13.94 -4.95
CA GLY A 35 -4.57 12.59 -5.48
C GLY A 35 -4.74 11.50 -4.40
N SER A 36 -5.14 10.32 -4.84
CA SER A 36 -5.37 9.16 -3.95
C SER A 36 -4.56 7.94 -4.40
N PHE A 37 -4.12 7.16 -3.42
CA PHE A 37 -3.37 5.92 -3.59
C PHE A 37 -4.09 4.78 -2.87
N LEU A 38 -4.29 3.66 -3.53
CA LEU A 38 -4.89 2.46 -2.96
C LEU A 38 -4.02 1.25 -3.28
N CYS A 39 -3.57 0.53 -2.25
CA CYS A 39 -2.72 -0.65 -2.43
C CYS A 39 -3.26 -1.85 -1.68
N LYS A 40 -3.17 -3.03 -2.29
CA LYS A 40 -3.47 -4.33 -1.67
C LYS A 40 -2.22 -4.86 -0.98
N ILE A 41 -2.34 -5.38 0.23
CA ILE A 41 -1.26 -6.02 0.99
C ILE A 41 -1.82 -7.14 1.87
N TRP A 42 -0.96 -8.05 2.35
CA TRP A 42 -1.34 -9.00 3.39
C TRP A 42 -1.22 -8.36 4.77
N ASN A 43 -2.21 -8.63 5.62
CA ASN A 43 -2.22 -8.15 6.99
C ASN A 43 -1.01 -8.69 7.76
N GLY A 44 -0.39 -7.84 8.57
CA GLY A 44 0.86 -8.13 9.27
C GLY A 44 1.65 -6.87 9.60
N SER A 45 2.83 -7.05 10.19
CA SER A 45 3.72 -5.94 10.57
C SER A 45 4.10 -5.04 9.40
N GLU A 46 4.34 -5.60 8.22
CA GLU A 46 4.73 -4.84 7.03
C GLU A 46 3.60 -3.95 6.51
N ALA A 47 2.33 -4.34 6.71
CA ALA A 47 1.20 -3.48 6.39
C ALA A 47 1.13 -2.24 7.30
N VAL A 48 1.51 -2.39 8.58
CA VAL A 48 1.59 -1.27 9.52
C VAL A 48 2.69 -0.30 9.11
N LYS A 49 3.89 -0.81 8.82
CA LYS A 49 5.01 0.02 8.33
C LYS A 49 4.64 0.78 7.06
N LEU A 50 4.06 0.09 6.07
CA LEU A 50 3.63 0.73 4.83
C LEU A 50 2.56 1.80 5.08
N SER A 51 1.60 1.55 5.97
CA SER A 51 0.58 2.54 6.36
C SER A 51 1.21 3.80 6.96
N ASP A 52 2.19 3.64 7.84
CA ASP A 52 2.89 4.76 8.47
C ASP A 52 3.73 5.56 7.45
N ASP A 53 4.35 4.89 6.48
CA ASP A 53 5.03 5.55 5.36
C ASP A 53 4.05 6.33 4.48
N ILE A 54 2.86 5.77 4.18
CA ILE A 54 1.81 6.47 3.42
C ILE A 54 1.33 7.72 4.17
N LYS A 55 1.15 7.67 5.51
CA LYS A 55 0.69 8.83 6.31
C LYS A 55 1.61 10.04 6.22
N ARG A 56 2.89 9.83 5.90
CA ARG A 56 3.84 10.94 5.69
C ARG A 56 3.41 11.81 4.50
N PHE A 57 2.89 11.19 3.44
CA PHE A 57 2.60 11.86 2.18
C PHE A 57 1.10 12.07 1.89
N PHE A 58 0.21 11.42 2.61
CA PHE A 58 -1.25 11.54 2.45
C PHE A 58 -1.91 12.06 3.73
N THR A 59 -2.95 12.88 3.62
CA THR A 59 -3.65 13.45 4.80
C THR A 59 -4.47 12.38 5.51
N PHE A 60 -5.16 11.52 4.75
CA PHE A 60 -6.03 10.49 5.31
C PHE A 60 -5.54 9.11 4.88
N VAL A 61 -5.35 8.21 5.86
CA VAL A 61 -4.92 6.84 5.61
C VAL A 61 -5.82 5.87 6.37
N ASN A 62 -6.47 4.95 5.64
CA ASN A 62 -7.41 3.99 6.19
C ASN A 62 -7.10 2.57 5.70
N TYR A 63 -7.32 1.59 6.57
CA TYR A 63 -7.41 0.19 6.18
C TYR A 63 -8.80 -0.11 5.63
N VAL A 64 -8.86 -0.84 4.52
CA VAL A 64 -10.09 -1.23 3.84
C VAL A 64 -10.08 -2.72 3.58
N LYS A 65 -11.09 -3.44 4.06
CA LYS A 65 -11.38 -4.83 3.69
C LYS A 65 -12.64 -4.84 2.83
N PRO A 66 -12.53 -4.99 1.50
CA PRO A 66 -13.70 -4.96 0.62
C PRO A 66 -14.66 -6.11 0.92
N PRO A 67 -15.99 -5.92 0.80
CA PRO A 67 -16.96 -7.01 0.95
C PRO A 67 -16.74 -8.17 -0.03
N ALA A 68 -16.17 -7.89 -1.21
CA ALA A 68 -15.81 -8.89 -2.21
C ALA A 68 -14.56 -9.71 -1.84
N SER A 69 -13.81 -9.33 -0.80
CA SER A 69 -12.65 -10.11 -0.35
C SER A 69 -13.11 -11.30 0.49
N ARG A 70 -12.53 -12.46 0.24
CA ARG A 70 -12.78 -13.68 1.04
C ARG A 70 -12.46 -13.43 2.51
N LYS A 71 -13.31 -13.95 3.41
CA LYS A 71 -13.19 -13.75 4.87
C LYS A 71 -11.92 -14.36 5.46
N ASP A 72 -11.52 -15.50 4.92
CA ASP A 72 -10.34 -16.29 5.25
C ASP A 72 -9.05 -15.77 4.57
N SER A 73 -9.15 -14.78 3.68
CA SER A 73 -7.98 -14.11 3.11
C SER A 73 -7.41 -13.08 4.10
N GLY A 74 -6.09 -13.17 4.34
CA GLY A 74 -5.34 -12.14 5.06
C GLY A 74 -5.20 -10.81 4.29
N GLU A 75 -5.76 -10.69 3.08
CA GLU A 75 -5.65 -9.48 2.26
C GLU A 75 -6.45 -8.32 2.83
N ILE A 76 -5.79 -7.17 2.88
CA ILE A 76 -6.35 -5.86 3.20
C ILE A 76 -5.90 -4.85 2.14
N TYR A 77 -6.53 -3.68 2.14
CA TYR A 77 -6.11 -2.56 1.33
C TYR A 77 -5.77 -1.38 2.23
N ILE A 78 -4.80 -0.57 1.84
CA ILE A 78 -4.46 0.69 2.48
C ILE A 78 -4.81 1.81 1.50
N LEU A 79 -5.70 2.69 1.92
CA LEU A 79 -6.17 3.84 1.14
C LEU A 79 -5.55 5.12 1.70
N GLY A 80 -4.65 5.74 0.95
CA GLY A 80 -4.16 7.10 1.15
C GLY A 80 -4.95 8.10 0.30
N ARG A 81 -5.46 9.17 0.90
CA ARG A 81 -6.17 10.25 0.20
C ARG A 81 -5.53 11.59 0.51
N GLU A 82 -5.76 12.54 -0.39
CA GLU A 82 -5.19 13.88 -0.35
C GLU A 82 -3.67 13.84 -0.29
N PHE A 83 -3.06 13.43 -1.40
CA PHE A 83 -1.62 13.49 -1.57
C PHE A 83 -1.12 14.92 -1.37
N LYS A 84 -0.17 15.10 -0.45
CA LYS A 84 0.37 16.42 -0.05
C LYS A 84 1.42 16.94 -1.04
N GLY A 85 1.85 16.11 -2.00
CA GLY A 85 2.99 16.38 -2.86
C GLY A 85 4.29 15.74 -2.33
N ALA A 86 5.17 15.34 -3.24
CA ALA A 86 6.50 14.83 -2.92
C ALA A 86 7.52 15.98 -2.94
N GLU A 87 7.28 17.03 -2.17
CA GLU A 87 8.31 18.05 -1.97
C GLU A 87 9.31 17.56 -0.92
N VAL A 88 10.55 17.34 -1.35
CA VAL A 88 11.69 17.27 -0.44
C VAL A 88 11.88 18.69 0.08
N LYS A 89 11.54 18.94 1.36
CA LYS A 89 11.94 20.18 2.02
C LYS A 89 13.47 20.27 1.90
N LYS A 90 13.95 21.26 1.13
CA LYS A 90 15.35 21.66 1.11
C LYS A 90 15.77 22.22 2.46
#